data_AF-A0A937PIH0-F1
#
_entry.id   AF-A0A937PIH0-F1
#
_cell.length_a   1.000
_cell.length_b   1.000
_cell.length_c   1.000
_cell.angle_alpha   90.00
_cell.angle_beta   90.00
_cell.angle_gamma   90.00
#
_symmetry.space_group_name_H-M   'P 1'
#
loop_
_entity.id
_entity.type
_entity.pdbx_description
1 polymer ?
#
loop_
_entity_poly.entity_id
_entity_poly.type
_entity_poly.pdbx_seq_one_letter_code
_entity_poly.pdbx_strand_id
1 'polypeptide(L)'
;MNNIDYLEEIKKEINYIVTHEENDDLWGKEGFGFLSNRKFDRAEKKFKELIMSQPKHQEGYEGLAYTYYNINEHEKALWFMQQAIDLAKNFLKGDYIDIEVIEEMEDNLDRMKKKKELNKWWEHK
;
A
#
# COMPACT_ATOMS: atom_id res chain seq x y z
N MET A 1 -13.77 13.83 -16.20
CA MET A 1 -13.62 12.71 -15.25
C MET A 1 -13.04 13.32 -14.00
N ASN A 2 -13.75 13.30 -12.88
CA ASN A 2 -13.15 13.68 -11.61
C ASN A 2 -12.06 12.66 -11.33
N ASN A 3 -10.80 13.08 -11.44
CA ASN A 3 -9.68 12.25 -11.04
C ASN A 3 -9.78 12.17 -9.51
N ILE A 4 -10.36 11.08 -9.00
CA ILE A 4 -10.48 10.89 -7.56
C ILE A 4 -9.06 10.69 -7.04
N ASP A 5 -8.56 11.72 -6.35
CA ASP A 5 -7.28 11.64 -5.65
C ASP A 5 -7.54 11.09 -4.25
N TYR A 6 -7.43 9.77 -4.10
CA TYR A 6 -7.62 9.11 -2.80
C TYR A 6 -6.64 9.62 -1.73
N LEU A 7 -5.53 10.26 -2.11
CA LEU A 7 -4.59 10.84 -1.14
C LEU A 7 -5.15 12.08 -0.48
N GLU A 8 -5.93 12.90 -1.20
CA GLU A 8 -6.58 14.07 -0.60
C GLU A 8 -7.66 13.66 0.42
N GLU A 9 -8.31 12.51 0.21
CA GLU A 9 -9.22 11.93 1.20
C GLU A 9 -8.45 11.45 2.43
N ILE A 10 -7.35 10.70 2.23
CA ILE A 10 -6.50 10.20 3.33
C ILE A 10 -5.91 11.36 4.13
N LYS A 11 -5.43 12.43 3.49
CA LYS A 11 -4.88 13.63 4.17
C LYS A 11 -5.91 14.31 5.07
N LYS A 12 -7.19 14.33 4.66
CA LYS A 12 -8.28 14.89 5.46
C LYS A 12 -8.62 14.00 6.65
N GLU A 13 -8.62 12.69 6.44
CA GLU A 13 -8.92 11.69 7.46
C GLU A 13 -7.78 11.57 8.51
N ILE A 14 -6.54 11.51 8.05
CA ILE A 14 -5.31 11.37 8.83
C ILE A 14 -4.58 12.71 8.88
N ASN A 15 -5.21 13.69 9.50
CA ASN A 15 -4.69 15.06 9.63
C ASN A 15 -3.84 15.29 10.89
N TYR A 16 -3.60 14.23 11.67
CA TYR A 16 -2.91 14.26 12.96
C TYR A 16 -1.47 13.72 12.90
N ILE A 17 -1.04 13.19 11.75
CA ILE A 17 0.31 12.69 11.52
C ILE A 17 1.17 13.79 10.92
N VAL A 18 2.37 13.99 11.48
CA VAL A 18 3.37 14.90 10.91
C VAL A 18 4.40 14.09 10.15
N THR A 19 4.54 14.37 8.85
CA THR A 19 5.45 13.68 7.94
C THR A 19 6.90 13.67 8.48
N HIS A 20 7.50 12.49 8.57
CA HIS A 20 8.86 12.23 9.07
C HIS A 20 9.13 12.60 10.56
N GLU A 21 8.10 12.78 11.39
CA GLU A 21 8.26 13.04 12.83
C GLU A 21 7.78 11.89 13.72
N GLU A 22 7.12 10.88 13.15
CA GLU A 22 6.57 9.74 13.86
C GLU A 22 7.59 8.61 14.05
N ASN A 23 7.37 7.77 15.07
CA ASN A 23 8.05 6.49 15.19
C ASN A 23 7.24 5.41 14.44
N ASP A 24 7.46 5.35 13.12
CA ASP A 24 6.66 4.56 12.18
C ASP A 24 7.33 3.26 11.71
N ASP A 25 8.52 2.94 12.23
CA ASP A 25 9.36 1.78 11.86
C ASP A 25 8.59 0.44 11.82
N LEU A 26 7.54 0.29 12.65
CA LEU A 26 6.76 -0.93 12.77
C LEU A 26 5.38 -0.86 12.09
N TRP A 27 4.95 0.30 11.58
CA TRP A 27 3.57 0.47 11.09
C TRP A 27 3.25 -0.39 9.88
N GLY A 28 4.21 -0.56 8.98
CA GLY A 28 4.08 -1.49 7.85
C GLY A 28 3.87 -2.94 8.33
N LYS A 29 4.74 -3.41 9.24
CA LYS A 29 4.62 -4.73 9.87
C LYS A 29 3.29 -4.90 10.61
N GLU A 30 2.82 -3.90 11.34
CA GLU A 30 1.50 -3.91 12.00
C GLU A 30 0.37 -4.01 10.98
N GLY A 31 0.43 -3.22 9.89
CA GLY A 31 -0.52 -3.22 8.80
C GLY A 31 -0.64 -4.60 8.14
N PHE A 32 0.49 -5.21 7.77
CA PHE A 32 0.51 -6.58 7.22
C PHE A 32 0.04 -7.61 8.23
N GLY A 33 0.39 -7.46 9.51
CA GLY A 33 -0.13 -8.31 10.58
C GLY A 33 -1.65 -8.24 10.68
N PHE A 34 -2.26 -7.05 10.57
CA PHE A 34 -3.71 -6.90 10.51
C PHE A 34 -4.30 -7.50 9.24
N LEU A 35 -3.65 -7.31 8.08
CA LEU A 35 -4.06 -7.87 6.80
C LEU A 35 -4.10 -9.40 6.82
N SER A 36 -3.04 -10.08 7.30
CA SER A 36 -2.98 -11.53 7.47
C SER A 36 -4.09 -12.05 8.39
N ASN A 37 -4.43 -11.28 9.42
CA ASN A 37 -5.53 -11.59 10.34
C ASN A 37 -6.91 -11.18 9.82
N ARG A 38 -7.02 -10.74 8.56
CA ARG A 38 -8.26 -10.26 7.92
C ARG A 38 -8.95 -9.11 8.68
N LYS A 39 -8.17 -8.33 9.44
CA LYS A 39 -8.62 -7.12 10.17
C LYS A 39 -8.47 -5.90 9.27
N PHE A 40 -9.25 -5.86 8.18
CA PHE A 40 -9.06 -4.91 7.08
C PHE A 40 -9.15 -3.44 7.52
N ASP A 41 -10.09 -3.07 8.39
CA ASP A 41 -10.21 -1.69 8.88
C ASP A 41 -8.93 -1.21 9.62
N ARG A 42 -8.28 -2.12 10.36
CA ARG A 42 -7.04 -1.81 11.08
C ARG A 42 -5.84 -1.77 10.14
N ALA A 43 -5.80 -2.66 9.16
CA ALA A 43 -4.79 -2.65 8.11
C ALA A 43 -4.87 -1.34 7.32
N GLU A 44 -6.06 -0.97 6.86
CA GLU A 44 -6.32 0.27 6.13
C GLU A 44 -5.83 1.48 6.94
N LYS A 45 -6.25 1.59 8.20
CA LYS A 45 -5.82 2.69 9.06
C LYS A 45 -4.29 2.76 9.17
N LYS A 46 -3.61 1.63 9.41
CA LYS A 46 -2.16 1.61 9.58
C LYS A 46 -1.40 1.99 8.31
N PHE A 47 -1.86 1.51 7.16
CA PHE A 47 -1.25 1.86 5.90
C PHE A 47 -1.53 3.33 5.50
N LYS A 48 -2.72 3.88 5.80
CA LYS A 48 -2.99 5.32 5.64
C LYS A 48 -2.07 6.17 6.52
N GLU A 49 -1.88 5.79 7.79
CA GLU A 49 -0.93 6.46 8.69
C GLU A 49 0.50 6.41 8.12
N LEU A 50 0.94 5.25 7.61
CA LEU A 50 2.27 5.10 6.99
C LEU A 50 2.44 5.99 5.74
N ILE A 51 1.43 6.12 4.88
CA ILE A 51 1.48 7.03 3.73
C ILE A 51 1.60 8.50 4.19
N MET A 52 0.96 8.88 5.29
CA MET A 52 1.07 10.25 5.80
C MET A 52 2.44 10.53 6.42
N SER A 53 3.01 9.54 7.11
CA SER A 53 4.32 9.69 7.74
C SER A 53 5.46 9.59 6.72
N GLN A 54 5.37 8.66 5.78
CA GLN A 54 6.37 8.35 4.74
C GLN A 54 5.72 8.37 3.34
N PRO A 55 5.36 9.55 2.80
CA PRO A 55 4.58 9.66 1.57
C PRO A 55 5.28 9.13 0.32
N LYS A 56 6.61 8.95 0.37
CA LYS A 56 7.39 8.37 -0.71
C LYS A 56 7.62 6.86 -0.55
N HIS A 57 7.32 6.27 0.61
CA HIS A 57 7.57 4.86 0.83
C HIS A 57 6.43 4.01 0.24
N GLN A 58 6.77 3.06 -0.64
CA GLN A 58 5.80 2.26 -1.40
C GLN A 58 4.94 1.35 -0.53
N GLU A 59 5.46 0.89 0.61
CA GLU A 59 4.83 -0.17 1.42
C GLU A 59 3.43 0.19 1.92
N GLY A 60 3.20 1.46 2.28
CA GLY A 60 1.87 1.92 2.68
C GLY A 60 0.86 1.85 1.53
N TYR A 61 1.27 2.19 0.32
CA TYR A 61 0.43 2.13 -0.87
C TYR A 61 0.14 0.68 -1.27
N GLU A 62 1.16 -0.18 -1.22
CA GLU A 62 1.03 -1.62 -1.48
C GLU A 62 0.05 -2.27 -0.49
N GLY A 63 0.21 -1.98 0.80
CA GLY A 63 -0.67 -2.47 1.86
C GLY A 63 -2.13 -2.04 1.69
N LEU A 64 -2.37 -0.78 1.28
CA LEU A 64 -3.72 -0.32 0.93
C LEU A 64 -4.27 -1.06 -0.29
N ALA A 65 -3.47 -1.30 -1.32
CA ALA A 65 -3.91 -2.02 -2.50
C ALA A 65 -4.41 -3.43 -2.14
N TYR A 66 -3.66 -4.17 -1.33
CA TYR A 66 -4.07 -5.48 -0.84
C TYR A 66 -5.30 -5.41 0.05
N THR A 67 -5.37 -4.43 0.95
CA THR A 67 -6.52 -4.25 1.84
C THR A 67 -7.80 -4.01 1.05
N TYR A 68 -7.78 -3.05 0.12
CA TYR A 68 -8.93 -2.72 -0.73
C TYR A 68 -9.34 -3.88 -1.64
N TYR A 69 -8.37 -4.63 -2.16
CA TYR A 69 -8.68 -5.81 -2.97
C TYR A 69 -9.45 -6.87 -2.18
N ASN A 70 -9.05 -7.12 -0.92
CA ASN A 70 -9.69 -8.10 -0.05
C ASN A 70 -11.12 -7.70 0.41
N ILE A 71 -11.45 -6.40 0.35
CA ILE A 71 -12.81 -5.90 0.64
C ILE A 71 -13.62 -5.58 -0.62
N ASN A 72 -13.15 -6.02 -1.80
CA ASN A 72 -13.78 -5.84 -3.12
C ASN A 72 -13.85 -4.38 -3.63
N GLU A 73 -13.06 -3.47 -3.05
CA GLU A 73 -12.87 -2.09 -3.52
C GLU A 73 -11.83 -2.08 -4.65
N HIS A 74 -12.13 -2.77 -5.75
CA HIS A 74 -11.14 -3.09 -6.79
C HIS A 74 -10.57 -1.84 -7.49
N GLU A 75 -11.36 -0.78 -7.67
CA GLU A 75 -10.89 0.45 -8.29
C GLU A 75 -9.81 1.13 -7.43
N LYS A 76 -10.04 1.24 -6.11
CA LYS A 76 -9.04 1.70 -5.15
C LYS A 76 -7.81 0.80 -5.16
N ALA A 77 -8.00 -0.51 -5.14
CA ALA A 77 -6.90 -1.47 -5.13
C ALA A 77 -5.94 -1.27 -6.31
N LEU A 78 -6.49 -1.16 -7.53
CA LEU A 78 -5.70 -0.92 -8.74
C LEU A 78 -4.98 0.43 -8.72
N TRP A 79 -5.66 1.46 -8.24
CA TRP A 79 -5.07 2.80 -8.12
C TRP A 79 -3.89 2.81 -7.16
N PHE A 80 -4.05 2.27 -5.94
CA PHE A 80 -2.99 2.22 -4.93
C PHE A 80 -1.83 1.31 -5.35
N MET A 81 -2.09 0.18 -6.01
CA MET A 81 -1.02 -0.69 -6.50
C MET A 81 -0.18 0.02 -7.57
N GLN A 82 -0.82 0.78 -8.46
CA GLN A 82 -0.10 1.56 -9.45
C GLN A 82 0.80 2.62 -8.80
N GLN A 83 0.31 3.32 -7.77
CA GLN A 83 1.14 4.28 -7.02
C GLN A 83 2.32 3.59 -6.33
N ALA A 84 2.12 2.42 -5.73
CA ALA A 84 3.18 1.65 -5.10
C ALA A 84 4.30 1.29 -6.08
N ILE A 85 3.95 0.79 -7.27
CA ILE A 85 4.89 0.45 -8.35
C ILE A 85 5.65 1.68 -8.85
N ASP A 86 4.95 2.80 -9.05
CA ASP A 86 5.56 4.04 -9.54
C ASP A 86 6.58 4.60 -8.53
N LEU A 87 6.25 4.56 -7.23
CA LEU A 87 7.18 4.91 -6.15
C LEU A 87 8.37 3.95 -6.14
N ALA A 88 8.13 2.65 -6.11
CA ALA A 88 9.17 1.63 -6.08
C ALA A 88 10.16 1.77 -7.26
N LYS A 89 9.68 1.99 -8.49
CA LYS A 89 10.53 2.24 -9.66
C LYS A 89 11.36 3.52 -9.55
N ASN A 90 10.87 4.53 -8.85
CA ASN A 90 11.66 5.73 -8.57
C ASN A 90 12.78 5.44 -7.54
N PHE A 91 12.57 4.55 -6.57
CA PHE A 91 13.60 4.10 -5.62
C PHE A 91 14.59 3.11 -6.22
N LEU A 92 14.18 2.25 -7.16
CA LEU A 92 15.05 1.33 -7.88
C LEU A 92 16.21 2.05 -8.58
N LYS A 93 15.97 3.26 -9.08
CA LYS A 93 17.02 4.10 -9.69
C LYS A 93 18.15 4.47 -8.73
N GLY A 94 17.97 4.26 -7.43
CA GLY A 94 18.97 4.48 -6.39
C GLY A 94 19.47 3.19 -5.72
N ASP A 95 19.14 2.00 -6.24
CA ASP A 95 19.52 0.68 -5.68
C ASP A 95 19.01 0.42 -4.25
N TYR A 96 17.87 1.03 -3.87
CA TYR A 96 17.27 0.89 -2.53
C TYR A 96 16.16 -0.18 -2.44
N ILE A 97 15.75 -0.77 -3.57
CA ILE A 97 14.71 -1.79 -3.63
C ILE A 97 15.12 -2.89 -4.59
N ASP A 98 14.85 -4.13 -4.19
CA ASP A 98 15.09 -5.31 -5.01
C ASP A 98 14.09 -5.36 -6.17
N ILE A 99 14.56 -5.75 -7.36
CA ILE A 99 13.72 -5.81 -8.56
C ILE A 99 12.58 -6.82 -8.39
N GLU A 100 12.81 -7.88 -7.62
CA GLU A 100 11.84 -8.92 -7.28
C GLU A 100 10.60 -8.34 -6.57
N VAL A 101 10.76 -7.29 -5.75
CA VAL A 101 9.63 -6.62 -5.08
C VAL A 101 8.73 -5.94 -6.12
N ILE A 102 9.33 -5.30 -7.13
CA ILE A 102 8.59 -4.64 -8.20
C ILE A 102 7.89 -5.67 -9.08
N GLU A 103 8.56 -6.75 -9.45
CA GLU A 103 7.97 -7.85 -10.23
C GLU A 103 6.78 -8.48 -9.50
N GLU A 104 6.87 -8.65 -8.18
CA GLU A 104 5.78 -9.18 -7.37
C GLU A 104 4.57 -8.25 -7.33
N MET A 105 4.79 -6.94 -7.17
CA MET A 105 3.72 -5.94 -7.25
C MET A 105 3.07 -5.92 -8.65
N GLU A 106 3.86 -6.05 -9.72
CA GLU A 106 3.35 -6.10 -11.09
C GLU A 106 2.51 -7.37 -11.36
N ASP A 107 2.94 -8.54 -10.87
CA ASP A 107 2.13 -9.77 -10.95
C ASP A 107 0.83 -9.62 -10.16
N ASN A 108 0.89 -9.04 -8.95
CA ASN A 108 -0.31 -8.76 -8.17
C ASN A 108 -1.22 -7.74 -8.85
N LEU A 109 -0.70 -6.71 -9.53
CA LEU A 109 -1.50 -5.79 -10.33
C LEU A 109 -2.24 -6.52 -11.47
N ASP A 110 -1.57 -7.42 -12.19
CA ASP A 110 -2.20 -8.24 -13.24
C ASP A 110 -3.30 -9.16 -12.66
N ARG A 111 -3.04 -9.79 -11.52
CA ARG A 111 -4.03 -10.60 -10.79
C ARG A 111 -5.24 -9.78 -10.37
N MET A 112 -5.04 -8.57 -9.84
CA MET A 112 -6.12 -7.67 -9.48
C MET A 112 -7.00 -7.33 -10.68
N LYS A 113 -6.39 -7.00 -11.83
CA LYS A 113 -7.10 -6.73 -13.09
C LYS A 113 -7.92 -7.93 -13.56
N LYS A 114 -7.40 -9.14 -13.36
CA LYS A 114 -8.04 -10.42 -13.71
C LYS A 114 -8.95 -10.98 -12.61
N LYS A 115 -9.10 -10.27 -11.48
CA LYS A 115 -9.84 -10.70 -10.28
C LYS A 115 -9.42 -12.10 -9.78
N LYS A 116 -8.10 -12.35 -9.75
CA LYS A 116 -7.49 -13.60 -9.29
C LYS A 116 -6.99 -13.50 -7.86
N GLU A 117 -6.68 -14.65 -7.26
CA GLU A 117 -5.96 -14.68 -6.00
C GLU A 117 -4.57 -14.04 -6.13
N LEU A 118 -4.22 -13.24 -5.12
CA LEU A 118 -2.94 -12.51 -5.02
C LEU A 118 -1.83 -13.43 -4.52
N ASN A 119 -0.59 -13.11 -4.89
CA ASN A 119 0.57 -13.62 -4.19
C ASN A 119 0.68 -12.93 -2.83
N LYS A 120 0.73 -13.72 -1.76
CA LYS A 120 0.69 -13.22 -0.38
C LYS A 120 2.02 -13.40 0.32
N TRP A 121 3.04 -12.71 -0.16
CA TRP A 121 4.37 -12.72 0.44
C TRP A 121 4.37 -12.39 1.94
N TRP A 122 3.41 -11.56 2.37
CA TRP A 122 3.26 -11.15 3.77
C TRP A 122 2.76 -12.25 4.70
N GLU A 123 2.31 -13.40 4.19
CA GLU A 123 1.96 -14.58 4.99
C GLU A 123 3.19 -15.48 5.30
N HIS A 124 4.37 -15.17 4.75
CA HIS A 124 5.58 -15.99 4.86
C HIS A 124 6.74 -15.34 5.62
N LYS A 125 6.52 -14.19 6.27
CA LYS A 125 7.53 -13.44 7.05
C LYS A 125 7.44 -13.66 8.55
#